data_AF-A0A0D7W1N5-F1
#
_entry.id   AF-A0A0D7W1N5-F1
#
_cell.length_a   1.000
_cell.length_b   1.000
_cell.length_c   1.000
_cell.angle_alpha   90.00
_cell.angle_beta   90.00
_cell.angle_gamma   90.00
#
_symmetry.space_group_name_H-M   'P 1'
#
loop_
_entity.id
_entity.type
_entity.pdbx_description
1 polymer ?
#
loop_
_entity_poly.entity_id
_entity_poly.type
_entity_poly.pdbx_seq_one_letter_code
_entity_poly.pdbx_strand_id
1 'polypeptide(L)'
;MKFKRILKIALLVCCILVAALFNVALIYFVSFEGFSFKNRQFILVAFAFLGISSVVYQIKTLNFYKEQTELYKIKNITLWLLNAGFAGSVIFFSVYLSYDLFQVDWGDQNGYMLPLLLICLPLFLIGVFMLLEEFTLYKQIKTVQLNSKFSNINQITGKMDGDDFGN
;
A
#
# COMPACT_ATOMS: atom_id res chain seq x y z
N MET A 1 -5.78 -20.36 4.12
CA MET A 1 -6.28 -18.99 4.42
C MET A 1 -5.54 -18.29 5.56
N LYS A 2 -5.14 -18.99 6.65
CA LYS A 2 -4.48 -18.37 7.82
C LYS A 2 -3.16 -17.64 7.50
N PHE A 3 -2.28 -18.23 6.68
CA PHE A 3 -0.99 -17.64 6.31
C PHE A 3 -1.11 -16.29 5.57
N LYS A 4 -2.01 -16.19 4.58
CA LYS A 4 -2.25 -14.94 3.84
C LYS A 4 -2.73 -13.82 4.76
N ARG A 5 -3.55 -14.15 5.76
CA ARG A 5 -4.04 -13.20 6.76
C ARG A 5 -2.93 -12.73 7.70
N ILE A 6 -2.05 -13.64 8.14
CA ILE A 6 -0.87 -13.30 8.95
C ILE A 6 0.05 -12.35 8.18
N LEU A 7 0.35 -12.66 6.91
CA LEU A 7 1.18 -11.81 6.06
C LEU A 7 0.56 -10.42 5.90
N LYS A 8 -0.76 -10.32 5.68
CA LYS A 8 -1.48 -9.04 5.60
C LYS A 8 -1.41 -8.23 6.89
N ILE A 9 -1.55 -8.88 8.05
CA ILE A 9 -1.43 -8.22 9.36
C ILE A 9 0.00 -7.73 9.58
N ALA A 10 1.01 -8.54 9.25
CA ALA A 10 2.41 -8.11 9.31
C ALA A 10 2.67 -6.90 8.41
N LEU A 11 2.13 -6.91 7.18
CA LEU A 11 2.23 -5.80 6.25
C LEU A 11 1.55 -4.53 6.77
N LEU A 12 0.39 -4.66 7.41
CA LEU A 12 -0.33 -3.55 8.05
C LEU A 12 0.51 -2.95 9.19
N VAL A 13 1.08 -3.79 10.06
CA VAL A 13 1.95 -3.32 11.14
C VAL A 13 3.18 -2.59 10.58
N CYS A 14 3.83 -3.14 9.56
CA CYS A 14 4.95 -2.48 8.88
C CYS A 14 4.51 -1.15 8.24
N CYS A 15 3.35 -1.09 7.60
CA CYS A 15 2.79 0.13 7.03
C CYS A 15 2.58 1.21 8.10
N ILE A 16 1.99 0.85 9.24
CA ILE A 16 1.79 1.75 10.38
C ILE A 16 3.14 2.26 10.90
N LEU A 17 4.14 1.39 11.06
CA LEU A 17 5.48 1.78 11.53
C LEU A 17 6.15 2.78 10.58
N VAL A 18 6.11 2.52 9.27
CA VAL A 18 6.70 3.43 8.28
C VAL A 18 5.94 4.76 8.24
N ALA A 19 4.61 4.73 8.23
CA ALA A 19 3.80 5.94 8.27
C ALA A 19 4.04 6.76 9.55
N ALA A 20 4.15 6.09 10.71
CA ALA A 20 4.47 6.73 11.98
C ALA A 20 5.85 7.39 11.95
N LEU A 21 6.86 6.74 11.37
CA LEU A 21 8.21 7.30 11.24
C LEU A 21 8.20 8.63 10.47
N PHE A 22 7.50 8.70 9.33
CA PHE A 22 7.39 9.95 8.56
C PHE A 22 6.57 11.03 9.29
N ASN A 23 5.53 10.64 10.04
CA ASN A 23 4.75 11.59 10.86
C ASN A 23 5.57 12.14 12.04
N VAL A 24 6.36 11.30 12.71
CA VAL A 24 7.26 11.75 13.79
C VAL A 24 8.33 12.67 13.23
N ALA A 25 8.92 12.34 12.08
CA ALA A 25 9.87 13.22 11.41
C ALA A 25 9.23 14.58 11.08
N LEU A 26 8.01 14.59 10.52
CA LEU A 26 7.27 15.82 10.25
C LEU A 26 7.06 16.65 11.53
N ILE A 27 6.60 16.03 12.62
CA ILE A 27 6.36 16.71 13.90
C ILE A 27 7.67 17.31 14.44
N TYR A 28 8.77 16.57 14.36
CA TYR A 28 10.09 17.04 14.78
C TYR A 28 10.50 18.27 13.97
N PHE A 29 10.46 18.19 12.64
CA PHE A 29 10.83 19.33 11.78
C PHE A 29 9.95 20.55 12.02
N VAL A 30 8.63 20.36 12.18
CA VAL A 30 7.69 21.45 12.46
C VAL A 30 7.95 22.10 13.82
N SER A 31 8.20 21.29 14.86
CA SER A 31 8.31 21.78 16.24
C SER A 31 9.66 22.45 16.52
N PHE A 32 10.74 21.96 15.91
CA PHE A 32 12.10 22.45 16.17
C PHE A 32 12.60 23.46 15.14
N GLU A 33 12.30 23.29 13.85
CA GLU A 33 12.76 24.23 12.80
C GLU A 33 11.71 25.30 12.45
N GLY A 34 10.50 25.18 12.99
CA GLY A 34 9.38 26.07 12.68
C GLY A 34 8.77 25.83 11.30
N PHE A 35 7.51 26.28 11.13
CA PHE A 35 6.79 26.19 9.87
C PHE A 35 7.32 27.23 8.86
N SER A 36 8.41 26.89 8.17
CA SER A 36 8.99 27.74 7.13
C SER A 36 8.52 27.34 5.71
N PHE A 37 7.82 26.20 5.56
CA PHE A 37 7.35 25.66 4.27
C PHE A 37 8.43 25.66 3.17
N LYS A 38 9.69 25.38 3.52
CA LYS A 38 10.72 25.08 2.51
C LYS A 38 10.37 23.74 1.83
N ASN A 39 10.81 23.55 0.57
CA ASN A 39 10.48 22.37 -0.25
C ASN A 39 10.55 21.01 0.47
N ARG A 40 11.46 20.85 1.44
CA ARG A 40 11.61 19.62 2.25
C ARG A 40 10.41 19.32 3.16
N GLN A 41 9.79 20.33 3.76
CA GLN A 41 8.65 20.17 4.65
C GLN A 41 7.38 19.76 3.89
N PHE A 42 7.19 20.25 2.65
CA PHE A 42 6.07 19.83 1.79
C PHE A 42 6.11 18.35 1.43
N ILE A 43 7.31 17.83 1.15
CA ILE A 43 7.51 16.41 0.85
C ILE A 43 7.11 15.57 2.07
N LEU A 44 7.54 15.96 3.27
CA LEU A 44 7.17 15.25 4.50
C LEU A 44 5.66 15.26 4.76
N VAL A 45 4.98 16.39 4.51
CA VAL A 45 3.52 16.47 4.64
C VAL A 45 2.82 15.54 3.65
N ALA A 46 3.28 15.52 2.38
CA ALA A 46 2.73 14.62 1.37
C ALA A 46 2.95 13.14 1.75
N PHE A 47 4.13 12.79 2.24
CA PHE A 47 4.42 11.44 2.74
C PHE A 47 3.55 11.05 3.94
N ALA A 48 3.34 11.96 4.88
CA ALA A 48 2.47 11.72 6.04
C ALA A 48 1.02 11.46 5.60
N PHE A 49 0.50 12.27 4.66
CA PHE A 49 -0.85 12.09 4.11
C PHE A 49 -1.01 10.78 3.34
N LEU A 50 -0.02 10.44 2.50
CA LEU A 50 0.03 9.18 1.76
C LEU A 50 0.11 7.98 2.73
N GLY A 51 0.90 8.10 3.79
CA GLY A 51 1.04 7.08 4.82
C GLY A 51 -0.28 6.80 5.56
N ILE A 52 -0.97 7.85 6.01
CA ILE A 52 -2.31 7.70 6.64
C ILE A 52 -3.29 7.06 5.66
N SER A 53 -3.30 7.51 4.40
CA SER A 53 -4.17 6.95 3.36
C SER A 53 -3.89 5.47 3.09
N SER A 54 -2.62 5.08 3.08
CA SER A 54 -2.19 3.68 2.93
C SER A 54 -2.61 2.83 4.13
N VAL A 55 -2.50 3.34 5.37
CA VAL A 55 -3.01 2.64 6.56
C VAL A 55 -4.52 2.40 6.47
N VAL A 56 -5.30 3.42 6.07
CA VAL A 56 -6.75 3.28 5.87
C VAL A 56 -7.04 2.24 4.77
N TYR A 57 -6.28 2.23 3.68
CA TYR A 57 -6.39 1.20 2.64
C TYR A 57 -6.13 -0.20 3.20
N GLN A 58 -5.04 -0.38 3.96
CA GLN A 58 -4.65 -1.67 4.54
C GLN A 58 -5.71 -2.21 5.54
N ILE A 59 -6.32 -1.33 6.35
CA ILE A 59 -7.42 -1.70 7.26
C ILE A 59 -8.67 -2.11 6.47
N LYS A 60 -9.08 -1.32 5.48
CA LYS A 60 -10.29 -1.61 4.68
C LYS A 60 -10.16 -2.93 3.90
N THR A 61 -8.98 -3.19 3.36
CA THR A 61 -8.69 -4.42 2.60
C THR A 61 -8.48 -5.64 3.50
N LEU A 62 -8.26 -5.47 4.81
CA LEU A 62 -8.18 -6.57 5.77
C LEU A 62 -9.49 -7.37 5.83
N ASN A 63 -10.63 -6.70 5.70
CA ASN A 63 -11.96 -7.33 5.72
C ASN A 63 -12.16 -8.33 4.57
N PHE A 64 -11.49 -8.13 3.43
CA PHE A 64 -11.55 -9.08 2.30
C PHE A 64 -10.93 -10.44 2.61
N TYR A 65 -9.99 -10.50 3.55
CA TYR A 65 -9.40 -11.76 4.01
C TYR A 65 -10.24 -12.45 5.09
N LYS A 66 -11.26 -11.76 5.64
CA LYS A 66 -12.18 -12.31 6.64
C LYS A 66 -13.44 -12.88 5.98
N GLU A 67 -14.03 -12.15 5.04
CA GLU A 67 -15.29 -12.52 4.37
C GLU A 67 -15.11 -12.36 2.84
N GLN A 68 -14.91 -13.50 2.14
CA GLN A 68 -14.71 -13.54 0.68
C GLN A 68 -15.91 -12.98 -0.13
N THR A 69 -17.05 -12.77 0.53
CA THR A 69 -18.32 -12.36 -0.06
C THR A 69 -18.43 -10.85 -0.36
N GLU A 70 -17.60 -10.00 0.25
CA GLU A 70 -17.71 -8.53 0.10
C GLU A 70 -16.67 -7.90 -0.85
N LEU A 71 -15.92 -8.69 -1.63
CA LEU A 71 -14.85 -8.23 -2.54
C LEU A 71 -15.26 -7.10 -3.52
N TYR A 72 -16.55 -6.90 -3.74
CA TYR A 72 -17.10 -5.92 -4.69
C TYR A 72 -17.21 -4.49 -4.17
N LYS A 73 -17.14 -4.25 -2.86
CA LYS A 73 -17.56 -2.96 -2.27
C LYS A 73 -16.54 -1.84 -2.34
N ILE A 74 -15.26 -2.09 -2.62
CA ILE A 74 -14.27 -1.02 -2.74
C ILE A 74 -14.18 -0.54 -4.20
N LYS A 75 -15.11 0.33 -4.58
CA LYS A 75 -15.07 1.11 -5.84
C LYS A 75 -14.10 2.30 -5.76
N ASN A 76 -13.46 2.52 -4.61
CA ASN A 76 -12.74 3.76 -4.35
C ASN A 76 -11.31 3.72 -4.92
N ILE A 77 -11.21 3.91 -6.23
CA ILE A 77 -9.96 3.98 -7.02
C ILE A 77 -8.92 4.91 -6.38
N THR A 78 -9.36 5.99 -5.74
CA THR A 78 -8.47 6.93 -5.06
C THR A 78 -7.64 6.26 -3.97
N LEU A 79 -8.21 5.34 -3.19
CA LEU A 79 -7.47 4.64 -2.12
C LEU A 79 -6.41 3.67 -2.67
N TRP A 80 -6.69 3.04 -3.80
CA TRP A 80 -5.72 2.21 -4.52
C TRP A 80 -4.55 3.07 -4.99
N LEU A 81 -4.86 4.15 -5.72
CA LEU A 81 -3.84 5.06 -6.25
C LEU A 81 -2.98 5.70 -5.15
N LEU A 82 -3.58 6.05 -4.00
CA LEU A 82 -2.87 6.58 -2.85
C LEU A 82 -1.97 5.53 -2.18
N ASN A 83 -2.40 4.27 -2.08
CA ASN A 83 -1.55 3.18 -1.56
C ASN A 83 -0.38 2.89 -2.51
N ALA A 84 -0.65 2.80 -3.81
CA ALA A 84 0.39 2.63 -4.83
C ALA A 84 1.38 3.81 -4.82
N GLY A 85 0.87 5.03 -4.67
CA GLY A 85 1.67 6.24 -4.51
C GLY A 85 2.57 6.16 -3.29
N PHE A 86 2.03 5.83 -2.11
CA PHE A 86 2.81 5.66 -0.89
C PHE A 86 3.89 4.57 -1.04
N ALA A 87 3.52 3.40 -1.54
CA ALA A 87 4.45 2.29 -1.73
C ALA A 87 5.57 2.64 -2.72
N GLY A 88 5.24 3.30 -3.84
CA GLY A 88 6.21 3.82 -4.80
C GLY A 88 7.13 4.87 -4.18
N SER A 89 6.60 5.78 -3.37
CA SER A 89 7.38 6.78 -2.64
C SER A 89 8.33 6.14 -1.62
N VAL A 90 7.92 5.10 -0.89
CA VAL A 90 8.78 4.35 0.04
C VAL A 90 9.90 3.63 -0.70
N ILE A 91 9.61 2.99 -1.84
CA ILE A 91 10.63 2.36 -2.70
C ILE A 91 11.63 3.41 -3.19
N PHE A 92 11.14 4.51 -3.75
CA PHE A 92 11.98 5.59 -4.26
C PHE A 92 12.87 6.16 -3.16
N PHE A 93 12.30 6.46 -1.99
CA PHE A 93 13.04 6.98 -0.84
C PHE A 93 14.11 6.00 -0.37
N SER A 94 13.80 4.71 -0.32
CA SER A 94 14.77 3.68 0.05
C SER A 94 15.92 3.56 -0.95
N VAL A 95 15.65 3.63 -2.26
CA VAL A 95 16.70 3.58 -3.29
C VAL A 95 17.55 4.84 -3.23
N TYR A 96 16.90 6.01 -3.08
CA TYR A 96 17.57 7.29 -2.96
C TYR A 96 18.53 7.33 -1.76
N LEU A 97 18.07 6.91 -0.58
CA LEU A 97 18.92 6.82 0.61
C LEU A 97 20.08 5.84 0.43
N SER A 98 19.84 4.67 -0.14
CA SER A 98 20.91 3.71 -0.43
C SER A 98 21.97 4.29 -1.37
N TYR A 99 21.56 5.06 -2.38
CA TYR A 99 22.46 5.71 -3.31
C TYR A 99 23.29 6.81 -2.64
N ASP A 100 22.66 7.66 -1.83
CA ASP A 100 23.33 8.73 -1.09
C ASP A 100 24.38 8.15 -0.11
N LEU A 101 24.03 7.07 0.59
CA LEU A 101 24.96 6.34 1.46
C LEU A 101 26.13 5.70 0.71
N PHE A 102 25.92 5.28 -0.55
CA PHE A 102 26.98 4.68 -1.35
C PHE A 102 28.02 5.72 -1.82
N GLN A 103 27.64 7.00 -1.90
CA GLN A 103 28.56 8.09 -2.28
C GLN A 103 29.44 8.58 -1.14
N VAL A 104 29.14 8.20 0.11
CA VAL A 104 29.96 8.63 1.24
C VAL A 104 31.28 7.86 1.24
N ASP A 105 32.37 8.56 1.50
CA ASP A 105 33.68 7.95 1.69
C ASP A 105 33.69 7.13 2.99
N TRP A 106 33.72 5.80 2.84
CA TRP A 106 33.67 4.84 3.94
C TRP A 106 34.98 4.80 4.75
N GLY A 107 36.00 5.55 4.33
CA GLY A 107 37.32 5.61 4.95
C GLY A 107 37.35 6.26 6.34
N ASP A 108 36.34 7.07 6.71
CA ASP A 108 36.35 7.84 7.96
C ASP A 108 35.13 7.53 8.87
N GLN A 109 35.36 6.64 9.84
CA GLN A 109 34.72 6.48 11.15
C GLN A 109 33.19 6.63 11.37
N ASN A 110 32.32 6.50 10.37
CA ASN A 110 30.87 6.55 10.64
C ASN A 110 30.25 5.17 10.86
N GLY A 111 30.41 4.61 12.06
CA GLY A 111 29.75 3.37 12.50
C GLY A 111 28.21 3.38 12.40
N TYR A 112 27.61 4.55 12.17
CA TYR A 112 26.18 4.75 11.95
C TYR A 112 25.72 4.53 10.49
N MET A 113 26.63 4.49 9.51
CA MET A 113 26.27 4.32 8.09
C MET A 113 25.87 2.91 7.72
N LEU A 114 26.54 1.91 8.30
CA LEU A 114 26.20 0.50 8.08
C LEU A 114 24.79 0.13 8.63
N PRO A 115 24.39 0.56 9.85
CA PRO A 115 23.00 0.42 10.31
C PRO A 115 21.98 1.15 9.42
N LEU A 116 22.30 2.34 8.90
CA LEU A 116 21.39 3.10 8.04
C LEU A 116 21.12 2.38 6.71
N LEU A 117 22.16 1.79 6.13
CA LEU A 117 22.05 0.97 4.92
C LEU A 117 21.20 -0.29 5.17
N LEU A 118 21.39 -0.93 6.33
CA LEU A 118 20.60 -2.11 6.74
C LEU A 118 19.12 -1.80 6.93
N ILE A 119 18.73 -0.55 7.22
CA ILE A 119 17.34 -0.10 7.33
C ILE A 119 16.71 0.17 5.95
N CYS A 120 17.52 0.49 4.94
CA CYS A 120 17.02 0.72 3.58
C CYS A 120 16.44 -0.57 2.98
N LEU A 121 17.12 -1.70 3.13
CA LEU A 121 16.65 -2.98 2.57
C LEU A 121 15.23 -3.39 3.03
N PRO A 122 14.87 -3.38 4.33
CA PRO A 122 13.52 -3.68 4.77
C PRO A 122 12.50 -2.62 4.31
N LEU A 123 12.86 -1.33 4.25
CA LEU A 123 11.99 -0.29 3.69
C LEU A 123 11.63 -0.57 2.22
N PHE A 124 12.63 -0.91 1.41
CA PHE A 124 12.44 -1.31 0.02
C PHE A 124 11.50 -2.52 -0.09
N LEU A 125 11.77 -3.58 0.68
CA LEU A 125 10.96 -4.79 0.68
C LEU A 125 9.51 -4.51 1.09
N ILE A 126 9.30 -3.69 2.12
CA ILE A 126 7.95 -3.30 2.57
C ILE A 126 7.19 -2.63 1.41
N GLY A 127 7.81 -1.68 0.71
CA GLY A 127 7.17 -1.02 -0.43
C GLY A 127 6.85 -1.98 -1.58
N VAL A 128 7.77 -2.90 -1.91
CA VAL A 128 7.53 -3.93 -2.93
C VAL A 128 6.38 -4.86 -2.54
N PHE A 129 6.35 -5.32 -1.29
CA PHE A 129 5.27 -6.19 -0.82
C PHE A 129 3.92 -5.47 -0.80
N MET A 130 3.86 -4.17 -0.50
CA MET A 130 2.62 -3.38 -0.63
C MET A 130 2.10 -3.35 -2.07
N LEU A 131 2.97 -3.13 -3.06
CA LEU A 131 2.55 -3.14 -4.47
C LEU A 131 2.11 -4.53 -4.93
N LEU A 132 2.84 -5.58 -4.55
CA LEU A 132 2.47 -6.97 -4.90
C LEU A 132 1.12 -7.37 -4.28
N GLU A 133 0.89 -6.96 -3.04
CA GLU A 133 -0.36 -7.22 -2.32
C GLU A 133 -1.54 -6.50 -2.99
N GLU A 134 -1.35 -5.22 -3.33
CA GLU A 134 -2.30 -4.43 -4.10
C GLU A 134 -2.61 -5.07 -5.47
N PHE A 135 -1.59 -5.42 -6.25
CA PHE A 135 -1.77 -6.09 -7.54
C PHE A 135 -2.52 -7.42 -7.42
N THR A 136 -2.21 -8.20 -6.38
CA THR A 136 -2.87 -9.48 -6.12
C THR A 136 -4.35 -9.30 -5.79
N LEU A 137 -4.69 -8.33 -4.94
CA LEU A 137 -6.09 -8.02 -4.61
C LEU A 137 -6.84 -7.49 -5.82
N TYR A 138 -6.24 -6.58 -6.58
CA TYR A 138 -6.84 -6.02 -7.79
C TYR A 138 -7.18 -7.12 -8.81
N LYS A 139 -6.26 -8.06 -9.03
CA LYS A 139 -6.49 -9.21 -9.91
C LYS A 139 -7.63 -10.09 -9.42
N GLN A 140 -7.70 -10.38 -8.11
CA GLN A 140 -8.78 -11.17 -7.52
C GLN A 140 -10.15 -10.51 -7.69
N ILE A 141 -10.25 -9.20 -7.42
CA ILE A 141 -11.49 -8.43 -7.59
C ILE A 141 -11.94 -8.46 -9.05
N LYS A 142 -11.02 -8.23 -10.00
CA LYS A 142 -11.34 -8.27 -11.43
C LYS A 142 -11.84 -9.63 -11.88
N THR A 143 -11.20 -10.72 -11.44
CA THR A 143 -11.64 -12.09 -11.76
C THR A 143 -13.03 -12.38 -11.20
N VAL A 144 -13.28 -11.98 -9.95
CA VAL A 144 -14.57 -12.16 -9.31
C VAL A 144 -15.65 -11.35 -10.04
N GLN A 145 -15.39 -10.07 -10.38
CA GLN A 145 -16.28 -9.23 -11.19
C GLN A 145 -16.60 -9.77 -12.58
N LEU A 146 -15.62 -10.39 -13.26
CA LEU A 146 -15.87 -11.06 -14.53
C LEU A 146 -16.80 -12.26 -14.34
N ASN A 147 -16.53 -13.10 -13.34
CA ASN A 147 -17.33 -14.30 -13.08
C ASN A 147 -18.78 -13.98 -12.69
N SER A 148 -19.03 -12.90 -11.93
CA SER A 148 -20.42 -12.48 -11.63
C SER A 148 -21.13 -11.90 -12.85
N LYS A 149 -20.43 -11.17 -13.73
CA LYS A 149 -21.02 -10.75 -15.02
C LYS A 149 -21.43 -11.96 -15.85
N PHE A 150 -20.57 -12.98 -15.97
CA PHE A 150 -20.90 -14.21 -16.70
C PHE A 150 -22.04 -14.99 -16.03
N SER A 151 -22.06 -15.10 -14.71
CA SER A 151 -23.16 -15.72 -13.96
C SER A 151 -24.49 -15.01 -14.18
N ASN A 152 -24.49 -13.66 -14.17
CA ASN A 152 -25.69 -12.88 -14.43
C ASN A 152 -26.17 -13.03 -15.88
N ILE A 153 -25.25 -13.08 -16.85
CA ILE A 153 -25.60 -13.34 -18.26
C ILE A 153 -26.22 -14.74 -18.40
N ASN A 154 -25.59 -15.77 -17.84
CA ASN A 154 -26.12 -17.14 -17.90
C ASN A 154 -27.48 -17.29 -17.19
N GLN A 155 -27.74 -16.54 -16.12
CA GLN A 155 -29.06 -16.51 -15.48
C GLN A 155 -30.12 -15.80 -16.33
N ILE A 156 -29.74 -14.79 -17.11
CA ILE A 156 -30.66 -14.10 -18.03
C ILE A 156 -30.96 -14.99 -19.24
N THR A 157 -29.94 -15.61 -19.84
CA THR A 157 -30.11 -16.51 -20.98
C THR A 157 -30.90 -17.78 -20.60
N GLY A 158 -30.61 -18.38 -19.44
CA GLY A 158 -31.36 -19.55 -18.95
C GLY A 158 -32.81 -19.26 -18.54
N LYS A 159 -33.18 -17.98 -18.33
CA LYS A 159 -34.58 -17.57 -18.17
C LYS A 159 -35.27 -17.37 -19.52
N MET A 160 -34.57 -16.84 -20.52
CA MET A 160 -35.13 -16.67 -21.86
C MET A 160 -35.45 -18.01 -22.54
N ASP A 161 -34.63 -19.04 -22.35
CA ASP A 161 -34.90 -20.39 -22.89
C ASP A 161 -36.02 -21.14 -22.13
N GLY A 162 -36.45 -20.64 -20.96
CA GLY A 162 -37.49 -21.27 -20.12
C GLY A 162 -38.89 -20.68 -20.30
N ASP A 163 -39.01 -19.52 -20.94
CA ASP A 163 -40.28 -18.77 -21.04
C ASP A 163 -40.96 -18.88 -22.43
N ASP A 164 -40.43 -19.69 -23.36
CA ASP A 164 -40.96 -19.87 -24.73
C ASP A 164 -41.81 -21.14 -24.94
N PHE A 165 -42.19 -21.86 -23.88
CA PHE A 165 -43.09 -23.04 -23.97
C PHE A 165 -44.22 -23.04 -22.93
N GLY A 166 -45.03 -21.97 -22.90
CA GLY A 166 -46.17 -21.94 -21.98
C GLY A 166 -47.15 -20.77 -22.11
N ASN A 167 -47.71 -20.57 -23.31
CA ASN A 167 -49.15 -20.28 -23.55
C ASN A 167 -49.44 -20.02 -25.02
#